data_AF-O24364-F1
#
_entry.id   AF-O24364-F1
#
_cell.length_a   1.000
_cell.length_b   1.000
_cell.length_c   1.000
_cell.angle_alpha   90.00
_cell.angle_beta   90.00
_cell.angle_gamma   90.00
#
_symmetry.space_group_name_H-M   'P 1'
#
loop_
_entity.id
_entity.type
_entity.pdbx_description
1 polymer ?
#
loop_
_entity_poly.entity_id
_entity_poly.type
_entity_poly.pdbx_seq_one_letter_code
_entity_poly.pdbx_strand_id
1 'polypeptide(L)'
;MACVASSTTLISSPSSRVFPAKSSLSSPSVSFLRTLSSPSASASLRSGFARRSSLSSTSRRSFAVKAQADDLPLVGNKAPDFEAEAVFDQEFIKVKLSDYIGKKYVILFFYPLDFTFVCPTEITAFSDRHSEFEKLNTEVLGVSVDSVFSHLAWVQTDRKSGGLGDLNYPLISDVTKSISKSFGVLIHDQGIALRGLFIIDKEGVIQHSTINNLGIGRSVDETMRTLQALQYTGNPDEVCPAGWKPGEKSMKPDPKLSKEYFSAI
;
A
#
# COMPACT_ATOMS: atom_id res chain seq x y z
N MET A 1 43.17 -0.51 51.44
CA MET A 1 44.22 -0.34 50.41
C MET A 1 43.62 0.45 49.26
N ALA A 2 44.22 1.62 48.94
CA ALA A 2 44.02 2.55 47.79
C ALA A 2 42.56 2.97 47.43
N CYS A 3 42.04 4.19 47.70
CA CYS A 3 42.34 5.55 47.15
C CYS A 3 42.15 5.59 45.61
N VAL A 4 41.46 6.54 44.93
CA VAL A 4 41.30 8.00 45.10
C VAL A 4 40.05 8.49 44.34
N ALA A 5 39.45 9.59 44.80
CA ALA A 5 38.32 10.32 44.20
C ALA A 5 38.73 11.29 43.05
N SER A 6 37.76 11.73 42.24
CA SER A 6 37.81 13.04 41.56
C SER A 6 36.40 13.56 41.26
N SER A 7 36.13 14.78 41.70
CA SER A 7 34.92 15.58 41.51
C SER A 7 35.31 16.90 40.83
N THR A 8 34.54 17.37 39.84
CA THR A 8 34.43 18.76 39.30
C THR A 8 33.74 18.70 37.92
N THR A 9 32.85 19.57 37.40
CA THR A 9 32.17 20.81 37.81
C THR A 9 30.99 21.04 36.84
N LEU A 10 29.99 21.82 37.28
CA LEU A 10 28.83 22.35 36.58
C LEU A 10 29.14 23.27 35.37
N ILE A 11 28.31 23.27 34.32
CA ILE A 11 27.94 24.48 33.54
C ILE A 11 26.48 24.37 33.04
N SER A 12 25.67 25.36 33.37
CA SER A 12 24.30 25.63 32.91
C SER A 12 24.27 26.62 31.74
N SER A 13 23.33 26.50 30.81
CA SER A 13 22.85 27.59 29.94
C SER A 13 21.50 27.24 29.28
N PRO A 14 20.46 28.07 29.40
CA PRO A 14 19.35 28.10 28.45
C PRO A 14 19.36 29.42 27.65
N SER A 15 18.96 29.37 26.37
CA SER A 15 18.74 30.57 25.55
C SER A 15 17.47 30.43 24.73
N SER A 16 16.55 31.36 24.97
CA SER A 16 15.31 31.62 24.25
C SER A 16 15.58 32.51 23.03
N ARG A 17 14.91 32.25 21.90
CA ARG A 17 14.63 33.27 20.88
C ARG A 17 13.25 33.06 20.27
N VAL A 18 12.44 34.10 20.44
CA VAL A 18 11.18 34.44 19.77
C VAL A 18 11.52 35.40 18.63
N PHE A 19 10.90 35.30 17.44
CA PHE A 19 10.53 36.46 16.60
C PHE A 19 9.51 36.07 15.50
N PRO A 20 8.55 36.94 15.12
CA PRO A 20 7.42 36.62 14.24
C PRO A 20 7.50 37.24 12.81
N ALA A 21 6.40 37.00 12.07
CA ALA A 21 6.06 37.25 10.67
C ALA A 21 6.40 38.60 10.00
N LYS A 22 6.55 38.56 8.65
CA LYS A 22 6.26 39.66 7.70
C LYS A 22 6.01 39.13 6.27
N SER A 23 5.36 39.97 5.49
CA SER A 23 4.42 39.74 4.40
C SER A 23 4.98 39.93 2.97
N SER A 24 4.22 39.41 2.00
CA SER A 24 3.87 39.98 0.67
C SER A 24 4.96 40.41 -0.31
N LEU A 25 4.98 39.84 -1.52
CA LEU A 25 5.12 40.57 -2.78
C LEU A 25 4.69 39.71 -3.98
N SER A 26 4.13 40.39 -4.96
CA SER A 26 3.25 39.92 -6.02
C SER A 26 3.83 40.17 -7.42
N SER A 27 3.31 39.40 -8.40
CA SER A 27 3.09 39.79 -9.83
C SER A 27 4.30 39.80 -10.81
N PRO A 28 4.08 39.78 -12.16
CA PRO A 28 2.92 39.37 -12.97
C PRO A 28 3.21 38.64 -14.33
N SER A 29 2.11 38.13 -14.94
CA SER A 29 1.70 38.16 -16.37
C SER A 29 2.62 37.71 -17.53
N VAL A 30 2.14 36.76 -18.35
CA VAL A 30 2.02 36.91 -19.82
C VAL A 30 0.80 36.11 -20.33
N SER A 31 -0.02 36.78 -21.14
CA SER A 31 -1.26 36.35 -21.81
C SER A 31 -1.02 35.95 -23.27
N PHE A 32 -1.78 34.98 -23.81
CA PHE A 32 -2.19 35.02 -25.23
C PHE A 32 -3.59 34.43 -25.43
N LEU A 33 -4.39 35.19 -26.18
CA LEU A 33 -5.84 35.09 -26.42
C LEU A 33 -6.20 34.26 -27.67
N ARG A 34 -7.53 34.00 -27.75
CA ARG A 34 -8.43 34.00 -28.94
C ARG A 34 -8.49 32.70 -29.78
N THR A 35 -9.63 32.19 -30.27
CA THR A 35 -11.06 32.56 -30.20
C THR A 35 -11.92 31.40 -30.72
N LEU A 36 -13.21 31.41 -30.35
CA LEU A 36 -14.28 30.50 -30.78
C LEU A 36 -14.66 30.61 -32.26
N SER A 37 -15.18 29.53 -32.85
CA SER A 37 -16.45 29.52 -33.63
C SER A 37 -16.81 28.13 -34.18
N SER A 38 -18.04 27.68 -33.92
CA SER A 38 -18.80 26.61 -34.59
C SER A 38 -19.91 27.27 -35.47
N PRO A 39 -20.91 26.58 -36.05
CA PRO A 39 -20.97 25.33 -36.86
C PRO A 39 -21.77 25.53 -38.21
N SER A 40 -22.01 24.44 -38.96
CA SER A 40 -23.27 24.08 -39.67
C SER A 40 -23.20 23.68 -41.17
N ALA A 41 -24.02 22.66 -41.50
CA ALA A 41 -24.66 22.31 -42.80
C ALA A 41 -23.77 21.77 -43.95
N SER A 42 -24.16 20.86 -44.87
CA SER A 42 -25.28 19.91 -45.07
C SER A 42 -25.07 19.20 -46.44
N ALA A 43 -25.60 17.97 -46.62
CA ALA A 43 -25.85 17.22 -47.88
C ALA A 43 -24.59 16.73 -48.67
N SER A 44 -24.54 15.62 -49.41
CA SER A 44 -25.59 14.79 -50.02
C SER A 44 -25.08 13.36 -50.30
N LEU A 45 -26.03 12.50 -50.69
CA LEU A 45 -25.99 11.05 -50.94
C LEU A 45 -24.90 10.55 -51.91
N ARG A 46 -24.41 9.32 -51.68
CA ARG A 46 -24.43 8.23 -52.69
C ARG A 46 -24.15 6.84 -52.09
N SER A 47 -24.94 5.90 -52.60
CA SER A 47 -25.03 4.46 -52.37
C SER A 47 -23.75 3.68 -52.71
N GLY A 48 -23.51 2.56 -52.02
CA GLY A 48 -22.68 1.49 -52.60
C GLY A 48 -22.13 0.45 -51.64
N PHE A 49 -22.78 -0.71 -51.63
CA PHE A 49 -22.22 -2.05 -51.38
C PHE A 49 -21.80 -2.49 -49.97
N ALA A 50 -22.49 -3.57 -49.60
CA ALA A 50 -22.29 -4.42 -48.44
C ALA A 50 -20.85 -4.90 -48.24
N ARG A 51 -20.39 -4.84 -46.99
CA ARG A 51 -19.41 -5.81 -46.48
C ARG A 51 -19.83 -6.26 -45.09
N ARG A 52 -20.08 -7.56 -45.00
CA ARG A 52 -20.39 -8.29 -43.77
C ARG A 52 -19.41 -7.94 -42.67
N SER A 53 -19.99 -7.58 -41.54
CA SER A 53 -19.38 -7.50 -40.22
C SER A 53 -18.67 -8.80 -39.85
N SER A 54 -17.35 -8.73 -39.65
CA SER A 54 -16.62 -9.64 -38.77
C SER A 54 -15.90 -8.78 -37.74
N LEU A 55 -16.65 -8.22 -36.79
CA LEU A 55 -16.09 -7.76 -35.54
C LEU A 55 -15.64 -9.01 -34.78
N SER A 56 -14.36 -9.35 -34.91
CA SER A 56 -13.74 -10.33 -34.05
C SER A 56 -13.81 -9.80 -32.62
N SER A 57 -14.76 -10.31 -31.83
CA SER A 57 -14.73 -10.09 -30.39
C SER A 57 -13.50 -10.82 -29.87
N THR A 58 -12.41 -10.10 -29.63
CA THR A 58 -11.33 -10.56 -28.79
C THR A 58 -11.91 -10.75 -27.39
N SER A 59 -12.34 -11.98 -27.13
CA SER A 59 -12.72 -12.43 -25.80
C SER A 59 -11.48 -12.32 -24.93
N ARG A 60 -11.35 -11.20 -24.21
CA ARG A 60 -10.33 -11.00 -23.18
C ARG A 60 -10.54 -12.10 -22.15
N ARG A 61 -9.67 -13.11 -22.17
CA ARG A 61 -9.56 -14.08 -21.09
C ARG A 61 -8.89 -13.39 -19.91
N SER A 62 -9.66 -12.65 -19.14
CA SER A 62 -9.25 -12.29 -17.78
C SER A 62 -9.21 -13.56 -16.95
N PHE A 63 -8.05 -13.92 -16.40
CA PHE A 63 -7.92 -14.93 -15.36
C PHE A 63 -8.50 -14.36 -14.04
N ALA A 64 -9.82 -14.17 -14.00
CA ALA A 64 -10.52 -13.77 -12.79
C ALA A 64 -11.26 -15.00 -12.25
N VAL A 65 -10.75 -15.59 -11.17
CA VAL A 65 -11.48 -16.58 -10.39
C VAL A 65 -12.58 -15.84 -9.63
N LYS A 66 -13.85 -16.03 -10.01
CA LYS A 66 -14.99 -15.54 -9.22
C LYS A 66 -15.17 -16.45 -8.01
N ALA A 67 -14.83 -16.00 -6.81
CA ALA A 67 -15.26 -16.68 -5.58
C ALA A 67 -16.71 -16.28 -5.24
N GLN A 68 -17.48 -17.22 -4.68
CA GLN A 68 -18.82 -16.96 -4.15
C GLN A 68 -18.73 -16.33 -2.75
N ALA A 69 -19.75 -15.55 -2.39
CA ALA A 69 -19.73 -14.48 -1.39
C ALA A 69 -19.57 -14.86 0.10
N ASP A 70 -19.26 -16.12 0.43
CA ASP A 70 -19.20 -16.61 1.82
C ASP A 70 -17.83 -17.18 2.26
N ASP A 71 -16.81 -17.15 1.39
CA ASP A 71 -15.48 -17.70 1.69
C ASP A 71 -14.43 -16.60 1.87
N LEU A 72 -13.48 -16.88 2.76
CA LEU A 72 -12.28 -16.13 3.15
C LEU A 72 -11.69 -15.26 2.01
N PRO A 73 -10.95 -14.16 2.29
CA PRO A 73 -10.42 -13.30 1.23
C PRO A 73 -9.44 -14.07 0.37
N LEU A 74 -9.93 -14.43 -0.81
CA LEU A 74 -9.14 -15.09 -1.82
C LEU A 74 -8.62 -14.05 -2.80
N VAL A 75 -7.35 -14.18 -3.13
CA VAL A 75 -6.70 -13.45 -4.23
C VAL A 75 -7.60 -13.52 -5.48
N GLY A 76 -7.81 -12.37 -6.12
CA GLY A 76 -8.72 -12.18 -7.25
C GLY A 76 -10.12 -11.67 -6.87
N ASN A 77 -10.44 -11.53 -5.59
CA ASN A 77 -11.73 -11.01 -5.11
C ASN A 77 -11.58 -9.66 -4.42
N LYS A 78 -12.69 -8.93 -4.26
CA LYS A 78 -12.70 -7.68 -3.51
C LYS A 78 -12.29 -7.91 -2.07
N ALA A 79 -11.42 -7.03 -1.56
CA ALA A 79 -11.04 -7.04 -0.16
C ALA A 79 -12.26 -6.75 0.73
N PRO A 80 -12.44 -7.47 1.86
CA PRO A 80 -13.45 -7.14 2.84
C PRO A 80 -13.26 -5.69 3.33
N ASP A 81 -14.28 -4.86 3.16
CA ASP A 81 -14.25 -3.47 3.62
C ASP A 81 -14.28 -3.42 5.15
N PHE A 82 -13.69 -2.38 5.72
CA PHE A 82 -13.71 -2.11 7.15
C PHE A 82 -13.65 -0.60 7.40
N GLU A 83 -14.17 -0.18 8.55
CA GLU A 83 -13.95 1.14 9.15
C GLU A 83 -13.46 0.92 10.59
N ALA A 84 -12.33 1.50 10.94
CA ALA A 84 -11.74 1.34 12.27
C ALA A 84 -10.98 2.60 12.71
N GLU A 85 -10.77 2.70 14.02
CA GLU A 85 -9.90 3.72 14.59
C GLU A 85 -8.44 3.34 14.38
N ALA A 86 -7.59 4.34 14.16
CA ALA A 86 -6.16 4.17 13.95
C ALA A 86 -5.36 5.29 14.62
N VAL A 87 -4.08 5.05 14.84
CA VAL A 87 -3.10 6.06 15.24
C VAL A 87 -2.28 6.47 14.02
N PHE A 88 -2.24 7.77 13.73
CA PHE A 88 -1.37 8.36 12.71
C PHE A 88 -0.94 9.74 13.18
N ASP A 89 0.34 10.09 13.02
CA ASP A 89 0.93 11.33 13.54
C ASP A 89 0.61 11.59 15.02
N GLN A 90 0.60 10.51 15.81
CA GLN A 90 0.24 10.49 17.24
C GLN A 90 -1.20 10.98 17.57
N GLU A 91 -2.07 11.08 16.56
CA GLU A 91 -3.49 11.40 16.70
C GLU A 91 -4.39 10.19 16.44
N PHE A 92 -5.59 10.21 17.01
CA PHE A 92 -6.62 9.22 16.69
C PHE A 92 -7.41 9.65 15.47
N ILE A 93 -7.37 8.81 14.44
CA ILE A 93 -8.08 9.02 13.18
C ILE A 93 -9.00 7.84 12.89
N LYS A 94 -9.89 8.00 11.91
CA LYS A 94 -10.67 6.90 11.33
C LYS A 94 -10.09 6.52 9.97
N VAL A 95 -9.96 5.23 9.73
CA VAL A 95 -9.53 4.68 8.45
C VAL A 95 -10.60 3.75 7.92
N LYS A 96 -10.97 3.95 6.65
CA LYS A 96 -11.87 3.07 5.92
C LYS A 96 -11.19 2.55 4.67
N LEU A 97 -11.20 1.23 4.44
CA LEU A 97 -10.51 0.64 3.29
C LEU A 97 -11.06 1.18 1.96
N SER A 98 -12.38 1.36 1.86
CA SER A 98 -13.01 1.92 0.68
C SER A 98 -12.51 3.31 0.28
N ASP A 99 -11.92 4.08 1.20
CA ASP A 99 -11.46 5.44 0.92
C ASP A 99 -10.20 5.47 0.03
N TYR A 100 -9.48 4.35 -0.07
CA TYR A 100 -8.32 4.17 -0.94
C TYR A 100 -8.68 3.70 -2.35
N ILE A 101 -9.87 3.11 -2.53
CA ILE A 101 -10.35 2.60 -3.82
C ILE A 101 -10.42 3.75 -4.84
N GLY A 102 -9.89 3.50 -6.03
CA GLY A 102 -9.76 4.45 -7.14
C GLY A 102 -8.61 5.45 -6.98
N LYS A 103 -7.92 5.47 -5.83
CA LYS A 103 -6.88 6.45 -5.52
C LYS A 103 -5.50 5.81 -5.44
N LYS A 104 -5.32 4.82 -4.56
CA LYS A 104 -4.02 4.22 -4.24
C LYS A 104 -4.10 2.69 -4.24
N TYR A 105 -2.96 2.04 -4.44
CA TYR A 105 -2.79 0.66 -4.00
C TYR A 105 -2.71 0.62 -2.47
N VAL A 106 -3.01 -0.51 -1.84
CA VAL A 106 -2.91 -0.66 -0.38
C VAL A 106 -2.12 -1.91 -0.04
N ILE A 107 -1.10 -1.76 0.80
CA ILE A 107 -0.46 -2.87 1.52
C ILE A 107 -1.09 -2.91 2.91
N LEU A 108 -1.96 -3.89 3.13
CA LEU A 108 -2.59 -4.13 4.42
C LEU A 108 -1.88 -5.29 5.11
N PHE A 109 -1.27 -5.06 6.26
CA PHE A 109 -0.56 -6.10 6.97
C PHE A 109 -1.00 -6.20 8.43
N PHE A 110 -1.23 -7.43 8.85
CA PHE A 110 -1.58 -7.79 10.21
C PHE A 110 -0.33 -8.19 10.99
N TYR A 111 -0.29 -7.88 12.27
CA TYR A 111 0.70 -8.40 13.19
C TYR A 111 0.04 -8.86 14.50
N PRO A 112 0.65 -9.81 15.23
CA PRO A 112 0.03 -10.42 16.39
C PRO A 112 -0.41 -9.46 17.50
N LEU A 113 0.55 -8.74 18.08
CA LEU A 113 0.39 -7.93 19.29
C LEU A 113 1.45 -6.83 19.35
N ASP A 114 1.07 -5.70 19.94
CA ASP A 114 1.95 -4.63 20.38
C ASP A 114 2.92 -5.11 21.48
N PHE A 115 4.04 -4.40 21.65
CA PHE A 115 5.07 -4.68 22.68
C PHE A 115 5.64 -6.11 22.65
N THR A 116 5.76 -6.68 21.44
CA THR A 116 6.39 -7.98 21.19
C THR A 116 7.72 -7.84 20.44
N PHE A 117 8.29 -8.93 19.91
CA PHE A 117 9.68 -8.97 19.42
C PHE A 117 9.83 -8.72 17.92
N VAL A 118 9.15 -9.50 17.08
CA VAL A 118 9.28 -9.41 15.60
C VAL A 118 8.38 -8.33 15.02
N CYS A 119 7.26 -8.01 15.68
CA CYS A 119 6.32 -6.99 15.21
C CYS A 119 6.96 -5.60 15.04
N PRO A 120 7.74 -5.05 16.00
CA PRO A 120 8.33 -3.72 15.82
C PRO A 120 9.34 -3.68 14.67
N THR A 121 10.03 -4.79 14.37
CA THR A 121 10.99 -4.83 13.26
C THR A 121 10.29 -4.75 11.91
N GLU A 122 9.13 -5.41 11.74
CA GLU A 122 8.33 -5.31 10.52
C GLU A 122 7.73 -3.91 10.36
N ILE A 123 7.12 -3.38 11.42
CA ILE A 123 6.45 -2.08 11.39
C ILE A 123 7.47 -0.96 11.08
N THR A 124 8.61 -0.95 11.77
CA THR A 124 9.64 0.05 11.51
C THR A 124 10.29 -0.11 10.13
N ALA A 125 10.49 -1.34 9.63
CA ALA A 125 11.05 -1.56 8.29
C ALA A 125 10.13 -1.06 7.16
N PHE A 126 8.81 -1.22 7.28
CA PHE A 126 7.86 -0.59 6.36
C PHE A 126 7.85 0.93 6.52
N SER A 127 7.97 1.45 7.74
CA SER A 127 7.90 2.90 8.00
C SER A 127 9.10 3.62 7.42
N ASP A 128 10.29 3.08 7.62
CA ASP A 128 11.55 3.65 7.13
C ASP A 128 11.61 3.69 5.60
N ARG A 129 10.87 2.79 4.94
CA ARG A 129 10.77 2.68 3.48
C ARG A 129 9.43 3.16 2.92
N HIS A 130 8.58 3.79 3.73
CA HIS A 130 7.25 4.24 3.31
C HIS A 130 7.30 5.15 2.07
N SER A 131 8.30 6.03 1.99
CA SER A 131 8.50 6.92 0.83
C SER A 131 8.71 6.18 -0.51
N GLU A 132 9.18 4.92 -0.50
CA GLU A 132 9.29 4.11 -1.71
C GLU A 132 7.91 3.64 -2.18
N PHE A 133 7.02 3.28 -1.26
CA PHE A 133 5.64 2.91 -1.55
C PHE A 133 4.80 4.13 -1.97
N GLU A 134 5.01 5.27 -1.33
CA GLU A 134 4.33 6.52 -1.69
C GLU A 134 4.65 6.94 -3.13
N LYS A 135 5.90 6.84 -3.56
CA LYS A 135 6.33 7.09 -4.96
C LYS A 135 5.62 6.19 -5.98
N LEU A 136 5.22 4.99 -5.55
CA LEU A 136 4.45 4.04 -6.37
C LEU A 136 2.94 4.21 -6.19
N ASN A 137 2.48 5.31 -5.56
CA ASN A 137 1.06 5.58 -5.30
C ASN A 137 0.39 4.44 -4.52
N THR A 138 1.07 4.01 -3.46
CA THR A 138 0.66 2.93 -2.55
C THR A 138 0.64 3.43 -1.11
N GLU A 139 -0.40 3.07 -0.37
CA GLU A 139 -0.47 3.28 1.08
C GLU A 139 -0.11 2.00 1.83
N VAL A 140 0.50 2.13 3.01
CA VAL A 140 0.76 1.02 3.93
C VAL A 140 -0.18 1.15 5.13
N LEU A 141 -0.77 0.06 5.59
CA LEU A 141 -1.66 0.02 6.76
C LEU A 141 -1.28 -1.17 7.65
N GLY A 142 -0.92 -0.88 8.90
CA GLY A 142 -0.66 -1.91 9.92
C GLY A 142 -1.91 -2.18 10.75
N VAL A 143 -2.18 -3.44 11.09
CA VAL A 143 -3.35 -3.84 11.90
C VAL A 143 -2.93 -4.82 12.98
N SER A 144 -3.41 -4.64 14.21
CA SER A 144 -3.47 -5.71 15.21
C SER A 144 -4.77 -5.63 16.01
N VAL A 145 -4.95 -6.58 16.91
CA VAL A 145 -6.12 -6.63 17.81
C VAL A 145 -6.02 -5.69 19.01
N ASP A 146 -4.91 -4.93 19.12
CA ASP A 146 -4.67 -4.01 20.22
C ASP A 146 -5.50 -2.73 20.08
N SER A 147 -5.70 -2.01 21.18
CA SER A 147 -6.42 -0.73 21.17
C SER A 147 -5.56 0.42 20.63
N VAL A 148 -6.18 1.49 20.13
CA VAL A 148 -5.45 2.72 19.73
C VAL A 148 -4.62 3.33 20.87
N PHE A 149 -5.01 3.12 22.14
CA PHE A 149 -4.22 3.57 23.28
C PHE A 149 -2.91 2.78 23.44
N SER A 150 -2.94 1.47 23.16
CA SER A 150 -1.75 0.63 23.11
C SER A 150 -0.84 1.05 21.97
N HIS A 151 -1.40 1.24 20.77
CA HIS A 151 -0.66 1.74 19.62
C HIS A 151 0.04 3.06 19.91
N LEU A 152 -0.68 4.03 20.48
CA LEU A 152 -0.12 5.35 20.81
C LEU A 152 1.02 5.23 21.83
N ALA A 153 0.83 4.45 22.89
CA ALA A 153 1.89 4.21 23.87
C ALA A 153 3.13 3.55 23.23
N TRP A 154 2.94 2.68 22.25
CA TRP A 154 4.03 2.00 21.57
C TRP A 154 4.78 2.89 20.57
N VAL A 155 4.05 3.76 19.86
CA VAL A 155 4.60 4.85 19.03
C VAL A 155 5.42 5.83 19.88
N GLN A 156 4.95 6.17 21.08
CA GLN A 156 5.68 7.04 22.03
C GLN A 156 6.87 6.37 22.71
N THR A 157 7.07 5.06 22.51
CA THR A 157 8.22 4.34 23.05
C THR A 157 9.37 4.38 22.05
N ASP A 158 10.59 4.71 22.51
CA ASP A 158 11.78 4.71 21.67
C ASP A 158 12.07 3.34 21.05
N ARG A 159 12.52 3.33 19.79
CA ARG A 159 12.95 2.09 19.09
C ARG A 159 14.03 1.32 19.85
N LYS A 160 14.93 2.02 20.55
CA LYS A 160 15.98 1.41 21.40
C LYS A 160 15.41 0.62 22.58
N SER A 161 14.22 0.97 23.03
CA SER A 161 13.49 0.31 24.12
C SER A 161 12.46 -0.71 23.62
N GLY A 162 12.52 -1.09 22.33
CA GLY A 162 11.54 -2.00 21.71
C GLY A 162 10.23 -1.32 21.28
N GLY A 163 10.19 0.01 21.27
CA GLY A 163 9.08 0.79 20.72
C GLY A 163 9.17 1.00 19.21
N LEU A 164 8.29 1.86 18.69
CA LEU A 164 8.21 2.14 17.25
C LEU A 164 8.83 3.48 16.88
N GLY A 165 8.81 4.48 17.78
CA GLY A 165 9.02 5.87 17.42
C GLY A 165 7.99 6.37 16.39
N ASP A 166 8.30 7.47 15.71
CA ASP A 166 7.41 8.02 14.69
C ASP A 166 7.19 7.05 13.52
N LEU A 167 5.94 6.99 13.05
CA LEU A 167 5.52 6.17 11.92
C LEU A 167 5.01 7.02 10.76
N ASN A 168 5.33 6.59 9.55
CA ASN A 168 4.92 7.24 8.31
C ASN A 168 3.57 6.74 7.77
N TYR A 169 2.87 5.88 8.52
CA TYR A 169 1.57 5.35 8.11
C TYR A 169 0.68 4.96 9.31
N PRO A 170 -0.65 4.78 9.11
CA PRO A 170 -1.58 4.46 10.19
C PRO A 170 -1.41 3.05 10.80
N LEU A 171 -1.51 2.96 12.12
CA LEU A 171 -1.75 1.71 12.87
C LEU A 171 -3.22 1.59 13.27
N ILE A 172 -3.91 0.63 12.68
CA ILE A 172 -5.35 0.39 12.83
C ILE A 172 -5.59 -0.60 13.98
N SER A 173 -6.53 -0.24 14.84
CA SER A 173 -7.01 -1.08 15.93
C SER A 173 -8.17 -1.97 15.48
N ASP A 174 -7.98 -3.29 15.56
CA ASP A 174 -9.02 -4.31 15.36
C ASP A 174 -9.44 -4.92 16.70
N VAL A 175 -9.82 -4.07 17.66
CA VAL A 175 -10.19 -4.51 19.03
C VAL A 175 -11.33 -5.54 19.06
N THR A 176 -12.22 -5.51 18.06
CA THR A 176 -13.33 -6.46 17.92
C THR A 176 -12.93 -7.76 17.23
N LYS A 177 -11.72 -7.83 16.67
CA LYS A 177 -11.16 -8.96 15.90
C LYS A 177 -11.92 -9.24 14.60
N SER A 178 -12.79 -8.32 14.19
CA SER A 178 -13.67 -8.48 13.04
C SER A 178 -12.92 -8.36 11.73
N ILE A 179 -11.90 -7.48 11.67
CA ILE A 179 -11.05 -7.29 10.49
C ILE A 179 -10.14 -8.51 10.32
N SER A 180 -9.47 -8.94 11.39
CA SER A 180 -8.60 -10.12 11.37
C SER A 180 -9.37 -11.39 10.99
N LYS A 181 -10.62 -11.50 11.45
CA LYS A 181 -11.53 -12.60 11.07
C LYS A 181 -11.95 -12.50 9.60
N SER A 182 -12.34 -11.31 9.12
CA SER A 182 -12.75 -11.13 7.72
C SER A 182 -11.60 -11.36 6.76
N PHE A 183 -10.36 -11.07 7.18
CA PHE A 183 -9.14 -11.35 6.44
C PHE A 183 -8.62 -12.80 6.58
N GLY A 184 -9.26 -13.65 7.39
CA GLY A 184 -8.87 -15.05 7.55
C GLY A 184 -7.54 -15.26 8.27
N VAL A 185 -7.06 -14.28 9.03
CA VAL A 185 -5.75 -14.30 9.71
C VAL A 185 -5.87 -14.44 11.23
N LEU A 186 -7.09 -14.39 11.79
CA LEU A 186 -7.33 -14.55 13.22
C LEU A 186 -7.06 -16.00 13.68
N ILE A 187 -6.19 -16.16 14.66
CA ILE A 187 -6.01 -17.41 15.39
C ILE A 187 -7.04 -17.45 16.52
N HIS A 188 -8.10 -18.24 16.36
CA HIS A 188 -9.29 -18.18 17.23
C HIS A 188 -9.02 -18.55 18.70
N ASP A 189 -8.12 -19.49 18.95
CA ASP A 189 -7.73 -19.97 20.29
C ASP A 189 -6.89 -18.94 21.07
N GLN A 190 -6.09 -18.14 20.37
CA GLN A 190 -5.21 -17.11 20.97
C GLN A 190 -5.80 -15.70 20.89
N GLY A 191 -6.75 -15.47 19.99
CA GLY A 191 -7.41 -14.19 19.81
C GLY A 191 -6.51 -13.09 19.24
N ILE A 192 -5.51 -13.46 18.43
CA ILE A 192 -4.53 -12.58 17.76
C ILE A 192 -4.45 -12.91 16.26
N ALA A 193 -3.88 -12.03 15.45
CA ALA A 193 -3.67 -12.29 14.03
C ALA A 193 -2.34 -13.01 13.75
N LEU A 194 -2.32 -13.86 12.72
CA LEU A 194 -1.09 -14.29 12.04
C LEU A 194 -0.42 -13.10 11.34
N ARG A 195 0.82 -13.30 10.87
CA ARG A 195 1.54 -12.31 10.05
C ARG A 195 1.03 -12.34 8.60
N GLY A 196 -0.24 -11.97 8.42
CA GLY A 196 -0.89 -11.84 7.12
C GLY A 196 -0.58 -10.50 6.46
N LEU A 197 -0.22 -10.50 5.19
CA LEU A 197 -0.03 -9.30 4.36
C LEU A 197 -0.82 -9.47 3.07
N PHE A 198 -1.52 -8.42 2.67
CA PHE A 198 -2.34 -8.37 1.46
C PHE A 198 -1.94 -7.15 0.62
N ILE A 199 -1.74 -7.35 -0.67
CA ILE A 199 -1.60 -6.25 -1.64
C ILE A 199 -2.93 -6.10 -2.36
N ILE A 200 -3.54 -4.93 -2.25
CA ILE A 200 -4.85 -4.58 -2.79
C ILE A 200 -4.66 -3.54 -3.88
N ASP A 201 -5.27 -3.76 -5.05
CA ASP A 201 -5.20 -2.82 -6.16
C ASP A 201 -6.14 -1.61 -6.00
N LYS A 202 -6.10 -0.70 -6.99
CA LYS A 202 -6.94 0.50 -7.00
C LYS A 202 -8.42 0.16 -7.15
N GLU A 203 -8.75 -1.01 -7.68
CA GLU A 203 -10.12 -1.51 -7.84
C GLU A 203 -10.66 -2.14 -6.55
N GLY A 204 -9.82 -2.25 -5.52
CA GLY A 204 -10.14 -2.84 -4.22
C GLY A 204 -10.07 -4.37 -4.25
N VAL A 205 -9.35 -4.97 -5.20
CA VAL A 205 -9.19 -6.42 -5.36
C VAL A 205 -7.88 -6.85 -4.72
N ILE A 206 -7.91 -7.95 -3.96
CA ILE A 206 -6.71 -8.56 -3.38
C ILE A 206 -5.94 -9.25 -4.51
N GLN A 207 -4.70 -8.85 -4.73
CA GLN A 207 -3.84 -9.36 -5.79
C GLN A 207 -2.74 -10.29 -5.27
N HIS A 208 -2.40 -10.19 -3.99
CA HIS A 208 -1.37 -11.00 -3.35
C HIS A 208 -1.69 -11.23 -1.89
N SER A 209 -1.30 -12.40 -1.37
CA SER A 209 -1.31 -12.69 0.05
C SER A 209 0.00 -13.36 0.49
N THR A 210 0.44 -13.03 1.70
CA THR A 210 1.54 -13.72 2.39
C THR A 210 1.13 -13.92 3.83
N ILE A 211 1.09 -15.17 4.28
CA ILE A 211 0.69 -15.51 5.65
C ILE A 211 1.83 -16.28 6.29
N ASN A 212 2.61 -15.60 7.12
CA ASN A 212 3.68 -16.22 7.88
C ASN A 212 3.18 -16.65 9.26
N ASN A 213 3.77 -17.74 9.78
CA ASN A 213 3.61 -18.10 11.19
C ASN A 213 4.31 -17.06 12.09
N LEU A 214 3.97 -17.03 13.38
CA LEU A 214 4.32 -15.96 14.34
C LEU A 214 5.82 -15.66 14.46
N GLY A 215 6.66 -16.69 14.28
CA GLY A 215 8.12 -16.59 14.44
C GLY A 215 8.90 -16.13 13.20
N ILE A 216 8.23 -15.89 12.07
CA ILE A 216 8.90 -15.63 10.77
C ILE A 216 8.51 -14.24 10.26
N GLY A 217 9.43 -13.28 10.36
CA GLY A 217 9.25 -11.94 9.80
C GLY A 217 9.11 -11.93 8.28
N ARG A 218 8.38 -10.95 7.76
CA ARG A 218 8.15 -10.72 6.33
C ARG A 218 9.28 -9.91 5.69
N SER A 219 9.31 -9.91 4.36
CA SER A 219 10.27 -9.15 3.56
C SER A 219 9.63 -7.93 2.92
N VAL A 220 10.15 -6.74 3.24
CA VAL A 220 9.75 -5.48 2.60
C VAL A 220 10.18 -5.48 1.12
N ASP A 221 11.34 -6.06 0.80
CA ASP A 221 11.84 -6.18 -0.58
C ASP A 221 10.92 -7.03 -1.46
N GLU A 222 10.44 -8.15 -0.94
CA GLU A 222 9.54 -9.03 -1.69
C GLU A 222 8.15 -8.40 -1.87
N THR A 223 7.71 -7.66 -0.85
CA THR A 223 6.47 -6.87 -0.94
C THR A 223 6.59 -5.80 -2.02
N MET A 224 7.71 -5.07 -2.05
CA MET A 224 8.02 -4.08 -3.07
C MET A 224 8.09 -4.69 -4.48
N ARG A 225 8.81 -5.81 -4.64
CA ARG A 225 8.93 -6.53 -5.90
C ARG A 225 7.56 -6.97 -6.44
N THR A 226 6.72 -7.53 -5.57
CA THR A 226 5.38 -8.01 -5.94
C THR A 226 4.44 -6.86 -6.28
N LEU A 227 4.49 -5.74 -5.55
CA LEU A 227 3.76 -4.52 -5.88
C LEU A 227 4.17 -3.97 -7.27
N GLN A 228 5.47 -3.88 -7.54
CA GLN A 228 5.97 -3.42 -8.84
C GLN A 228 5.56 -4.35 -9.97
N ALA A 229 5.59 -5.66 -9.73
CA ALA A 229 5.10 -6.65 -10.70
C ALA A 229 3.60 -6.47 -10.97
N LEU A 230 2.79 -6.28 -9.93
CA LEU A 230 1.36 -6.00 -10.05
C LEU A 230 1.11 -4.76 -10.91
N GLN A 231 1.81 -3.65 -10.63
CA GLN A 231 1.68 -2.42 -11.38
C GLN A 231 2.11 -2.58 -12.85
N TYR A 232 3.17 -3.36 -13.11
CA TYR A 232 3.62 -3.68 -14.46
C TYR A 232 2.57 -4.49 -15.23
N THR A 233 1.98 -5.52 -14.60
CA THR A 233 0.91 -6.34 -15.17
C THR A 233 -0.46 -5.63 -15.22
N GLY A 234 -0.53 -4.37 -14.79
CA GLY A 234 -1.61 -3.47 -15.20
C GLY A 234 -1.69 -3.33 -16.73
N ASN A 235 -0.61 -3.64 -17.44
CA ASN A 235 -0.64 -3.97 -18.86
C ASN A 235 -1.17 -5.42 -19.07
N PRO A 236 -2.38 -5.59 -19.65
CA PRO A 236 -3.00 -6.91 -19.80
C PRO A 236 -2.31 -7.83 -20.82
N ASP A 237 -1.40 -7.28 -21.64
CA ASP A 237 -0.69 -8.03 -22.68
C ASP A 237 0.63 -8.64 -22.19
N GLU A 238 1.01 -8.40 -20.94
CA GLU A 238 2.29 -8.85 -20.35
C GLU A 238 2.06 -9.56 -19.01
N VAL A 239 2.89 -10.57 -18.75
CA VAL A 239 2.99 -11.25 -17.45
C VAL A 239 4.43 -11.28 -16.95
N CYS A 240 4.59 -11.25 -15.63
CA CYS A 240 5.90 -11.28 -14.97
C CYS A 240 6.34 -12.73 -14.68
N PRO A 241 7.50 -13.17 -15.19
CA PRO A 241 8.07 -14.48 -14.87
C PRO A 241 8.51 -14.63 -13.40
N ALA A 242 8.95 -15.84 -13.04
CA ALA A 242 9.49 -16.12 -11.72
C ALA A 242 10.70 -15.21 -11.40
N GLY A 243 10.67 -14.57 -10.24
CA GLY A 243 11.74 -13.69 -9.78
C GLY A 243 11.80 -12.30 -10.45
N TRP A 244 10.83 -11.97 -11.32
CA TRP A 244 10.83 -10.73 -12.09
C TRP A 244 11.06 -9.48 -11.21
N LYS A 245 11.93 -8.60 -11.70
CA LYS A 245 12.21 -7.26 -11.18
C LYS A 245 12.09 -6.20 -12.30
N PRO A 246 11.87 -4.91 -11.95
CA PRO A 246 11.86 -3.84 -12.94
C PRO A 246 13.09 -3.85 -13.84
N GLY A 247 12.86 -3.81 -15.16
CA GLY A 247 13.91 -3.88 -16.18
C GLY A 247 14.18 -5.28 -16.74
N GLU A 248 13.66 -6.34 -16.10
CA GLU A 248 13.76 -7.71 -16.61
C GLU A 248 12.68 -8.02 -17.65
N LYS A 249 12.94 -9.02 -18.50
CA LYS A 249 12.03 -9.42 -19.57
C LYS A 249 10.72 -9.97 -19.00
N SER A 250 9.60 -9.45 -19.50
CA SER A 250 8.27 -10.03 -19.32
C SER A 250 7.92 -10.98 -20.47
N MET A 251 6.75 -11.62 -20.38
CA MET A 251 6.25 -12.54 -21.38
C MET A 251 4.82 -12.17 -21.78
N LYS A 252 4.50 -12.28 -23.07
CA LYS A 252 3.12 -12.16 -23.54
C LYS A 252 2.36 -13.47 -23.28
N PRO A 253 1.19 -13.46 -22.62
CA PRO A 253 0.43 -14.66 -22.25
C PRO A 253 -0.34 -15.26 -23.44
N ASP A 254 0.35 -15.52 -24.55
CA ASP A 254 -0.17 -16.16 -25.76
C ASP A 254 0.76 -17.31 -26.20
N PRO A 255 0.24 -18.49 -26.59
CA PRO A 255 1.06 -19.65 -26.97
C PRO A 255 2.05 -19.43 -28.13
N LYS A 256 1.79 -18.45 -29.01
CA LYS A 256 2.70 -18.10 -30.10
C LYS A 256 3.66 -16.99 -29.69
N LEU A 257 3.16 -15.93 -29.05
CA LEU A 257 3.96 -14.76 -28.68
C LEU A 257 4.92 -15.05 -27.52
N SER A 258 4.55 -15.92 -26.57
CA SER A 258 5.42 -16.34 -25.47
C SER A 258 6.74 -16.99 -25.92
N LYS A 259 6.78 -17.55 -27.13
CA LYS A 259 8.01 -18.14 -27.71
C LYS A 259 9.14 -17.11 -27.87
N GLU A 260 8.82 -15.83 -28.00
CA GLU A 260 9.80 -14.74 -28.00
C GLU A 260 10.60 -14.73 -26.69
N TYR A 261 9.92 -14.85 -25.56
CA TYR A 261 10.56 -14.95 -24.25
C TYR A 261 11.37 -16.24 -24.12
N PHE A 262 10.76 -17.39 -24.43
CA PHE A 262 11.41 -18.71 -24.28
C PHE A 262 12.61 -18.92 -25.19
N SER A 263 12.74 -18.17 -26.28
CA SER A 263 13.91 -18.24 -27.17
C SER A 263 15.11 -17.45 -26.64
N ALA A 264 14.91 -16.61 -25.63
CA ALA A 264 15.92 -15.71 -25.10
C ALA A 264 16.44 -16.07 -23.71
N ILE A 265 15.88 -17.13 -23.11
CA ILE A 265 16.35 -17.77 -21.87
C ILE A 265 17.14 -19.03 -22.19
#